data_AF-A0A8B6XSQ4-F1
#
_entry.id   AF-A0A8B6XSQ4-F1
#
_cell.length_a   1.000
_cell.length_b   1.000
_cell.length_c   1.000
_cell.angle_alpha   90.00
_cell.angle_beta   90.00
_cell.angle_gamma   90.00
#
_symmetry.space_group_name_H-M   'P 1'
#
loop_
_entity.id
_entity.type
_entity.pdbx_description
1 polymer ?
#
loop_
_entity_poly.entity_id
_entity_poly.type
_entity_poly.pdbx_seq_one_letter_code
_entity_poly.pdbx_strand_id
1 'polypeptide(L)'
;AYTDDKLKGFDVHLEAFSPKVPLDSTASSAPVIIYEFYVKNTTEDDAEVSLLSSLQNIAGWDCYTPITNQVYNRNYGGNTNSLYTVGSLYGIDMSNVSLKDLDAFNGHVSIMALSQSGDNMSTMLQYSDVKDLWNNFIQFSSLPGQGETGTSKVGQTYCGAINMSRKVPAGSSTTFTFLLGWHFPNRYKDWDPFVSIPNTPMYIGTHYSTVWKTIIDVII
;
A
#
# COMPACT_ATOMS: atom_id res chain seq x y z
N ALA A 1 3.83 -2.07 -22.20
CA ALA A 1 5.11 -1.38 -21.94
C ALA A 1 4.79 0.08 -21.68
N TYR A 2 5.41 0.69 -20.67
CA TYR A 2 5.36 2.14 -20.48
C TYR A 2 6.32 2.77 -21.49
N THR A 3 5.82 3.69 -22.32
CA THR A 3 6.64 4.40 -23.32
C THR A 3 6.48 5.88 -23.10
N ASP A 4 7.57 6.55 -22.72
CA ASP A 4 7.64 7.99 -22.52
C ASP A 4 8.93 8.50 -23.18
N ASP A 5 8.79 9.50 -24.05
CA ASP A 5 9.91 10.12 -24.78
C ASP A 5 10.96 10.75 -23.84
N LYS A 6 10.62 10.99 -22.57
CA LYS A 6 11.53 11.48 -21.53
C LYS A 6 12.30 10.37 -20.82
N LEU A 7 11.86 9.11 -20.93
CA LEU A 7 12.56 7.92 -20.40
C LEU A 7 13.30 7.16 -21.51
N LYS A 8 13.72 7.85 -22.59
CA LYS A 8 14.54 7.26 -23.65
C LYS A 8 15.74 6.54 -23.04
N GLY A 9 15.91 5.27 -23.43
CA GLY A 9 16.95 4.42 -22.87
C GLY A 9 16.48 3.46 -21.78
N PHE A 10 15.19 3.46 -21.42
CA PHE A 10 14.62 2.51 -20.48
C PHE A 10 13.38 1.83 -21.04
N ASP A 11 13.37 0.49 -21.01
CA ASP A 11 12.15 -0.29 -21.22
C ASP A 11 11.56 -0.66 -19.87
N VAL A 12 10.32 -0.23 -19.61
CA VAL A 12 9.61 -0.54 -18.36
C VAL A 12 8.34 -1.32 -18.65
N HIS A 13 8.18 -2.45 -17.96
CA HIS A 13 7.01 -3.30 -18.00
C HIS A 13 6.52 -3.59 -16.58
N LEU A 14 5.21 -3.48 -16.37
CA LEU A 14 4.57 -3.83 -15.12
C LEU A 14 3.73 -5.09 -15.34
N GLU A 15 3.96 -6.09 -14.50
CA GLU A 15 3.01 -7.17 -14.26
C GLU A 15 2.37 -6.98 -12.88
N ALA A 16 1.04 -7.05 -12.82
CA ALA A 16 0.30 -6.89 -11.57
C ALA A 16 -0.72 -8.02 -11.43
N PHE A 17 -0.68 -8.73 -10.31
CA PHE A 17 -1.53 -9.90 -10.10
C PHE A 17 -1.85 -10.13 -8.62
N SER A 18 -2.93 -10.85 -8.37
CA SER A 18 -3.21 -11.47 -7.07
C SER A 18 -3.08 -12.98 -7.21
N PRO A 19 -2.68 -13.70 -6.15
CA PRO A 19 -2.67 -15.16 -6.17
C PRO A 19 -4.08 -15.70 -6.51
N LYS A 20 -4.19 -16.46 -7.60
CA LYS A 20 -5.40 -17.19 -8.00
C LYS A 20 -4.99 -18.59 -8.40
N VAL A 21 -4.92 -19.45 -7.40
CA VAL A 21 -4.41 -20.82 -7.50
C VAL A 21 -5.60 -21.78 -7.57
N PRO A 22 -5.82 -22.46 -8.71
CA PRO A 22 -6.93 -23.41 -8.84
C PRO A 22 -6.92 -24.45 -7.72
N LEU A 23 -8.09 -24.70 -7.13
CA LEU A 23 -8.31 -25.66 -6.05
C LEU A 23 -7.63 -25.32 -4.71
N ASP A 24 -6.96 -24.18 -4.59
CA ASP A 24 -6.43 -23.66 -3.33
C ASP A 24 -7.16 -22.37 -2.96
N SER A 25 -8.24 -22.52 -2.18
CA SER A 25 -9.05 -21.40 -1.71
C SER A 25 -8.30 -20.50 -0.73
N THR A 26 -7.37 -21.07 0.03
CA THR A 26 -6.58 -20.31 1.00
C THR A 26 -5.70 -19.34 0.23
N ALA A 27 -4.78 -19.83 -0.61
CA ALA A 27 -3.91 -18.97 -1.42
C ALA A 27 -4.72 -17.99 -2.29
N SER A 28 -5.81 -18.45 -2.90
CA SER A 28 -6.66 -17.60 -3.75
C SER A 28 -7.42 -16.49 -3.02
N SER A 29 -7.50 -16.57 -1.68
CA SER A 29 -8.18 -15.59 -0.82
C SER A 29 -7.25 -14.56 -0.20
N ALA A 30 -5.95 -14.64 -0.46
CA ALA A 30 -4.96 -13.70 0.06
C ALA A 30 -5.32 -12.26 -0.36
N PRO A 31 -5.51 -11.33 0.59
CA PRO A 31 -5.87 -9.95 0.31
C PRO A 31 -4.62 -9.13 -0.07
N VAL A 32 -4.00 -9.50 -1.19
CA VAL A 32 -2.76 -8.88 -1.68
C VAL A 32 -2.75 -8.77 -3.19
N ILE A 33 -2.14 -7.70 -3.69
CA ILE A 33 -1.74 -7.52 -5.08
C ILE A 33 -0.22 -7.36 -5.11
N ILE A 34 0.44 -8.08 -6.02
CA ILE A 34 1.88 -8.03 -6.27
C ILE A 34 2.08 -7.24 -7.57
N TYR A 35 3.03 -6.30 -7.55
CA TYR A 35 3.42 -5.47 -8.68
C TYR A 35 4.90 -5.71 -8.97
N GLU A 36 5.20 -6.25 -10.15
CA GLU A 36 6.56 -6.48 -10.62
C GLU A 36 6.89 -5.52 -11.76
N PHE A 37 7.76 -4.56 -11.47
CA PHE A 37 8.28 -3.63 -12.46
C PHE A 37 9.60 -4.16 -13.02
N TYR A 38 9.53 -4.67 -14.24
CA TYR A 38 10.68 -5.06 -15.04
C TYR A 38 11.25 -3.81 -15.70
N VAL A 39 12.49 -3.47 -15.34
CA VAL A 39 13.20 -2.29 -15.86
C VAL A 39 14.46 -2.76 -16.58
N LYS A 40 14.59 -2.40 -17.85
CA LYS A 40 15.81 -2.61 -18.64
C LYS A 40 16.44 -1.27 -18.99
N ASN A 41 17.71 -1.10 -18.62
CA ASN A 41 18.53 0.01 -19.08
C ASN A 41 19.11 -0.36 -20.45
N THR A 42 18.68 0.34 -21.50
CA THR A 42 19.16 0.15 -22.88
C THR A 42 20.20 1.20 -23.28
N THR A 43 20.67 2.04 -22.34
CA THR A 43 21.73 3.02 -22.57
C THR A 43 23.12 2.38 -22.45
N GLU A 44 24.15 3.18 -22.76
CA GLU A 44 25.56 2.80 -22.64
C GLU A 44 26.15 3.11 -21.26
N ASP A 45 25.41 3.80 -20.40
CA ASP A 45 25.84 4.22 -19.07
C ASP A 45 25.05 3.52 -17.97
N ASP A 46 25.70 3.30 -16.83
CA ASP A 46 25.01 2.87 -15.62
C ASP A 46 24.07 3.97 -15.11
N ALA A 47 22.90 3.59 -14.61
CA ALA A 47 21.92 4.55 -14.10
C ALA A 47 21.41 4.18 -12.72
N GLU A 48 21.15 5.18 -11.88
CA GLU A 48 20.37 5.00 -10.65
C GLU A 48 18.88 5.10 -11.01
N VAL A 49 18.12 4.04 -10.75
CA VAL A 49 16.68 3.97 -11.02
C VAL A 49 15.93 3.94 -9.70
N SER A 50 14.97 4.86 -9.53
CA SER A 50 14.12 4.97 -8.34
C SER A 50 12.66 4.76 -8.69
N LEU A 51 11.97 3.88 -7.96
CA LEU A 51 10.52 3.70 -8.03
C LEU A 51 9.87 4.13 -6.72
N LEU A 52 8.80 4.90 -6.84
CA LEU A 52 8.01 5.41 -5.73
C LEU A 52 6.65 4.70 -5.70
N SER A 53 6.33 4.07 -4.56
CA SER A 53 4.99 3.60 -4.25
C SER A 53 4.39 4.51 -3.19
N SER A 54 3.15 4.97 -3.40
CA SER A 54 2.45 5.79 -2.42
C SER A 54 0.96 5.43 -2.35
N LEU A 55 0.41 5.50 -1.14
CA LEU A 55 -0.98 5.14 -0.88
C LEU A 55 -1.54 5.97 0.27
N GLN A 56 -2.84 6.27 0.20
CA GLN A 56 -3.59 6.85 1.29
C GLN A 56 -3.96 5.81 2.35
N ASN A 57 -3.87 6.17 3.63
CA ASN A 57 -4.43 5.40 4.72
C ASN A 57 -5.96 5.51 4.69
N ILE A 58 -6.61 4.44 4.22
CA ILE A 58 -8.06 4.37 4.08
C ILE A 58 -8.79 3.83 5.31
N ALA A 59 -8.09 3.53 6.42
CA ALA A 59 -8.74 3.02 7.63
C ALA A 59 -9.77 4.05 8.15
N GLY A 60 -11.00 3.58 8.44
CA GLY A 60 -12.12 4.45 8.80
C GLY A 60 -12.89 5.07 7.62
N TRP A 61 -12.48 4.82 6.37
CA TRP A 61 -13.24 5.28 5.21
C TRP A 61 -14.46 4.38 4.95
N ASP A 62 -15.63 5.00 4.74
CA ASP A 62 -16.90 4.31 4.51
C ASP A 62 -17.09 3.83 3.06
N CYS A 63 -16.06 3.97 2.21
CA CYS A 63 -16.07 3.66 0.78
C CYS A 63 -17.14 4.43 -0.03
N TYR A 64 -17.75 5.47 0.54
CA TYR A 64 -18.87 6.20 -0.07
C TYR A 64 -18.67 7.71 0.00
N THR A 65 -18.38 8.24 1.18
CA THR A 65 -18.16 9.67 1.38
C THR A 65 -16.93 10.10 0.58
N PRO A 66 -17.03 11.12 -0.29
CA PRO A 66 -15.90 11.56 -1.10
C PRO A 66 -14.73 12.04 -0.24
N ILE A 67 -13.51 11.78 -0.74
CA ILE A 67 -12.27 12.31 -0.18
C ILE A 67 -11.93 13.56 -0.98
N THR A 68 -11.80 14.70 -0.30
CA THR A 68 -11.52 16.00 -0.92
C THR A 68 -10.22 16.58 -0.38
N ASN A 69 -9.67 17.60 -1.04
CA ASN A 69 -8.44 18.27 -0.60
C ASN A 69 -7.30 17.28 -0.28
N GLN A 70 -7.17 16.24 -1.13
CA GLN A 70 -6.25 15.11 -1.01
C GLN A 70 -6.53 14.15 0.16
N VAL A 71 -6.74 14.64 1.38
CA VAL A 71 -6.83 13.80 2.60
C VAL A 71 -8.06 14.04 3.48
N TYR A 72 -8.97 14.95 3.08
CA TYR A 72 -10.13 15.29 3.90
C TYR A 72 -11.31 14.34 3.65
N ASN A 73 -11.84 13.79 4.73
CA ASN A 73 -13.13 13.10 4.78
C ASN A 73 -13.67 13.21 6.21
N ARG A 74 -14.94 13.56 6.39
CA ARG A 74 -15.56 13.74 7.71
C ARG A 74 -15.47 12.53 8.64
N ASN A 75 -15.30 11.32 8.10
CA ASN A 75 -15.20 10.07 8.87
C ASN A 75 -13.77 9.75 9.31
N TYR A 76 -12.75 10.45 8.79
CA TYR A 76 -11.37 10.25 9.19
C TYR A 76 -11.02 10.94 10.52
N GLY A 77 -9.87 10.54 11.06
CA GLY A 77 -9.29 11.06 12.31
C GLY A 77 -8.74 9.91 13.14
N GLY A 78 -7.57 10.10 13.74
CA GLY A 78 -6.90 9.03 14.49
C GLY A 78 -6.07 8.09 13.61
N ASN A 79 -5.93 8.35 12.31
CA ASN A 79 -5.11 7.55 11.40
C ASN A 79 -3.62 7.69 11.72
N THR A 80 -2.87 6.61 11.55
CA THR A 80 -1.42 6.56 11.76
C THR A 80 -0.78 5.59 10.79
N ASN A 81 0.48 5.87 10.43
CA ASN A 81 1.28 5.03 9.54
C ASN A 81 2.59 4.66 10.24
N SER A 82 2.97 3.39 10.23
CA SER A 82 4.19 2.90 10.88
C SER A 82 5.02 2.03 9.94
N LEU A 83 6.35 2.14 10.02
CA LEU A 83 7.26 1.29 9.29
C LEU A 83 7.36 -0.09 9.96
N TYR A 84 7.43 -1.15 9.17
CA TYR A 84 7.85 -2.46 9.61
C TYR A 84 8.81 -3.10 8.61
N THR A 85 9.67 -3.98 9.12
CA THR A 85 10.60 -4.77 8.31
C THR A 85 10.61 -6.23 8.77
N VAL A 86 10.47 -7.15 7.81
CA VAL A 86 10.50 -8.61 8.07
C VAL A 86 11.28 -9.28 6.94
N GLY A 87 12.49 -9.75 7.24
CA GLY A 87 13.39 -10.28 6.21
C GLY A 87 13.70 -9.20 5.16
N SER A 88 13.38 -9.48 3.89
CA SER A 88 13.50 -8.52 2.79
C SER A 88 12.30 -7.57 2.66
N LEU A 89 11.19 -7.84 3.34
CA LEU A 89 9.97 -7.04 3.24
C LEU A 89 10.15 -5.73 4.00
N TYR A 90 9.92 -4.62 3.30
CA TYR A 90 9.98 -3.26 3.83
C TYR A 90 8.60 -2.62 3.60
N GLY A 91 7.84 -2.36 4.67
CA GLY A 91 6.42 -2.05 4.57
C GLY A 91 5.97 -0.89 5.45
N ILE A 92 4.87 -0.25 5.05
CA ILE A 92 4.15 0.74 5.85
C ILE A 92 2.82 0.14 6.24
N ASP A 93 2.57 -0.05 7.53
CA ASP A 93 1.25 -0.39 8.07
C ASP A 93 0.45 0.90 8.30
N MET A 94 -0.74 0.97 7.70
CA MET A 94 -1.62 2.14 7.76
C MET A 94 -2.93 1.74 8.42
N SER A 95 -3.21 2.32 9.60
CA SER A 95 -4.36 1.96 10.44
C SER A 95 -4.99 3.17 11.11
N ASN A 96 -6.01 2.94 11.94
CA ASN A 96 -6.65 3.97 12.75
C ASN A 96 -6.81 3.49 14.20
N VAL A 97 -6.08 4.12 15.12
CA VAL A 97 -6.03 3.71 16.54
C VAL A 97 -7.21 4.22 17.38
N SER A 98 -8.10 5.02 16.78
CA SER A 98 -9.28 5.59 17.46
C SER A 98 -10.56 4.79 17.22
N LEU A 99 -10.57 3.89 16.23
CA LEU A 99 -11.70 3.02 15.94
C LEU A 99 -11.78 1.88 16.95
N LYS A 100 -13.00 1.41 17.19
CA LYS A 100 -13.24 0.23 18.03
C LYS A 100 -12.91 -1.04 17.24
N ASP A 101 -12.50 -2.09 17.95
CA ASP A 101 -12.13 -3.38 17.34
C ASP A 101 -13.17 -3.93 16.36
N LEU A 102 -14.46 -3.80 16.68
CA LEU A 102 -15.58 -4.30 15.85
C LEU A 102 -16.15 -3.26 14.87
N ASP A 103 -15.55 -2.08 14.74
CA ASP A 103 -16.01 -1.10 13.75
C ASP A 103 -15.85 -1.66 12.33
N ALA A 104 -16.87 -1.48 11.48
CA ALA A 104 -16.90 -2.03 10.13
C ALA A 104 -15.76 -1.51 9.24
N PHE A 105 -15.20 -0.35 9.57
CA PHE A 105 -14.12 0.29 8.83
C PHE A 105 -12.77 0.24 9.54
N ASN A 106 -12.71 -0.47 10.69
CA ASN A 106 -11.44 -0.76 11.36
C ASN A 106 -10.69 -1.86 10.61
N GLY A 107 -9.41 -1.62 10.37
CA GLY A 107 -8.54 -2.49 9.60
C GLY A 107 -7.25 -1.78 9.20
N HIS A 108 -6.48 -2.48 8.40
CA HIS A 108 -5.14 -2.10 7.98
C HIS A 108 -5.03 -2.14 6.46
N VAL A 109 -4.31 -1.20 5.89
CA VAL A 109 -3.81 -1.28 4.52
C VAL A 109 -2.30 -1.14 4.56
N SER A 110 -1.60 -1.78 3.63
CA SER A 110 -0.15 -1.67 3.57
C SER A 110 0.36 -1.62 2.14
N ILE A 111 1.28 -0.69 1.90
CA ILE A 111 2.21 -0.77 0.78
C ILE A 111 3.54 -1.33 1.28
N MET A 112 4.15 -2.18 0.47
CA MET A 112 5.46 -2.75 0.77
C MET A 112 6.31 -2.83 -0.48
N ALA A 113 7.59 -3.07 -0.25
CA ALA A 113 8.54 -3.46 -1.28
C ALA A 113 9.44 -4.60 -0.80
N LEU A 114 9.82 -5.49 -1.72
CA LEU A 114 10.79 -6.55 -1.45
C LEU A 114 12.19 -6.05 -1.78
N SER A 115 12.96 -5.77 -0.74
CA SER A 115 14.35 -5.30 -0.89
C SER A 115 15.30 -6.44 -1.30
N GLN A 116 16.29 -6.07 -2.11
CA GLN A 116 17.42 -6.91 -2.50
C GLN A 116 18.71 -6.27 -1.99
N SER A 117 19.79 -7.06 -1.97
CA SER A 117 21.10 -6.54 -1.57
C SER A 117 21.53 -5.40 -2.49
N GLY A 118 21.90 -4.26 -1.90
CA GLY A 118 22.30 -3.06 -2.62
C GLY A 118 21.15 -2.07 -2.90
N ASP A 119 19.91 -2.40 -2.55
CA ASP A 119 18.81 -1.43 -2.60
C ASP A 119 18.97 -0.31 -1.58
N ASN A 120 18.64 0.90 -2.00
CA ASN A 120 18.41 2.02 -1.11
C ASN A 120 16.90 2.18 -0.89
N MET A 121 16.49 1.91 0.36
CA MET A 121 15.10 1.99 0.81
C MET A 121 14.89 3.23 1.68
N SER A 122 13.86 4.01 1.38
CA SER A 122 13.45 5.14 2.23
C SER A 122 11.94 5.30 2.24
N THR A 123 11.40 5.97 3.27
CA THR A 123 9.96 6.20 3.43
C THR A 123 9.64 7.67 3.65
N MET A 124 8.39 8.03 3.37
CA MET A 124 7.73 9.16 4.00
C MET A 124 6.45 8.59 4.62
N LEU A 125 6.50 8.27 5.92
CA LEU A 125 5.44 7.53 6.60
C LEU A 125 4.12 8.30 6.59
N GLN A 126 4.16 9.61 6.83
CA GLN A 126 2.99 10.45 6.92
C GLN A 126 3.16 11.73 6.10
N TYR A 127 2.33 11.91 5.09
CA TYR A 127 2.19 13.17 4.36
C TYR A 127 0.74 13.43 3.99
N SER A 128 0.38 14.71 3.87
CA SER A 128 -0.96 15.16 3.49
C SER A 128 -1.00 15.97 2.19
N ASP A 129 0.15 16.35 1.64
CA ASP A 129 0.27 17.04 0.34
C ASP A 129 1.19 16.28 -0.61
N VAL A 130 0.64 15.82 -1.74
CA VAL A 130 1.39 15.14 -2.80
C VAL A 130 2.54 15.98 -3.36
N LYS A 131 2.44 17.32 -3.30
CA LYS A 131 3.52 18.21 -3.74
C LYS A 131 4.73 18.11 -2.82
N ASP A 132 4.51 17.96 -1.52
CA ASP A 132 5.59 17.78 -0.54
C ASP A 132 6.29 16.43 -0.76
N LEU A 133 5.51 15.36 -0.94
CA LEU A 133 6.06 14.05 -1.35
C LEU A 133 6.90 14.17 -2.62
N TRP A 134 6.35 14.83 -3.66
CA TRP A 134 7.02 14.96 -4.95
C TRP A 134 8.33 15.73 -4.84
N ASN A 135 8.34 16.86 -4.12
CA ASN A 135 9.54 17.64 -3.87
C ASN A 135 10.60 16.80 -3.14
N ASN A 136 10.19 15.99 -2.15
CA ASN A 136 11.10 15.11 -1.45
C ASN A 136 11.70 14.05 -2.39
N PHE A 137 10.88 13.49 -3.28
CA PHE A 137 11.31 12.45 -4.21
C PHE A 137 12.28 12.95 -5.29
N ILE A 138 12.09 14.15 -5.84
CA ILE A 138 12.91 14.64 -6.96
C ILE A 138 14.15 15.44 -6.52
N GLN A 139 14.17 16.00 -5.31
CA GLN A 139 15.27 16.86 -4.86
C GLN A 139 16.30 16.13 -4.00
N PHE A 140 15.88 15.07 -3.29
CA PHE A 140 16.75 14.34 -2.37
C PHE A 140 17.03 12.93 -2.89
N SER A 141 18.14 12.35 -2.42
CA SER A 141 18.50 10.96 -2.70
C SER A 141 17.68 9.95 -1.87
N SER A 142 16.87 10.41 -0.93
CA SER A 142 16.03 9.59 -0.06
C SER A 142 14.85 10.39 0.50
N LEU A 143 13.76 9.69 0.81
CA LEU A 143 12.60 10.26 1.51
C LEU A 143 12.92 10.52 3.00
N PRO A 144 12.23 11.46 3.68
CA PRO A 144 12.60 11.97 5.01
C PRO A 144 12.38 11.01 6.20
N GLY A 145 11.91 9.79 5.97
CA GLY A 145 11.50 8.84 6.99
C GLY A 145 10.07 9.13 7.48
N GLN A 146 9.93 9.90 8.56
CA GLN A 146 8.65 10.07 9.24
C GLN A 146 7.66 10.97 8.48
N GLY A 147 8.09 12.14 8.01
CA GLY A 147 7.17 13.19 7.57
C GLY A 147 6.42 13.81 8.76
N GLU A 148 5.09 13.91 8.67
CA GLU A 148 4.23 14.38 9.76
C GLU A 148 4.22 13.43 10.98
N THR A 149 3.88 13.94 12.16
CA THR A 149 3.92 13.17 13.41
C THR A 149 2.58 13.17 14.14
N GLY A 150 2.36 12.14 14.95
CA GLY A 150 1.12 11.93 15.70
C GLY A 150 0.00 11.36 14.82
N THR A 151 -1.17 11.22 15.42
CA THR A 151 -2.36 10.74 14.71
C THR A 151 -3.00 11.86 13.90
N SER A 152 -3.69 11.49 12.83
CA SER A 152 -4.36 12.46 11.95
C SER A 152 -5.46 13.23 12.70
N LYS A 153 -5.66 14.48 12.30
CA LYS A 153 -6.72 15.34 12.83
C LYS A 153 -8.09 14.81 12.44
N VAL A 154 -9.11 15.15 13.23
CA VAL A 154 -10.51 14.89 12.87
C VAL A 154 -10.81 15.44 11.49
N GLY A 155 -11.43 14.61 10.65
CA GLY A 155 -11.74 14.94 9.27
C GLY A 155 -10.59 14.73 8.28
N GLN A 156 -9.43 14.22 8.71
CA GLN A 156 -8.24 14.06 7.88
C GLN A 156 -7.57 12.70 8.08
N THR A 157 -6.90 12.21 7.04
CA THR A 157 -6.01 11.05 7.09
C THR A 157 -4.59 11.42 6.64
N TYR A 158 -3.70 10.43 6.58
CA TYR A 158 -2.37 10.55 5.98
C TYR A 158 -2.24 9.63 4.76
N CYS A 159 -1.31 9.97 3.90
CA CYS A 159 -0.73 9.04 2.94
C CYS A 159 0.65 8.59 3.43
N GLY A 160 1.13 7.45 2.92
CA GLY A 160 2.50 6.98 3.11
C GLY A 160 3.16 6.64 1.78
N ALA A 161 4.49 6.69 1.74
CA ALA A 161 5.27 6.40 0.55
C ALA A 161 6.54 5.61 0.85
N ILE A 162 6.88 4.69 -0.06
CA ILE A 162 8.13 3.94 -0.09
C ILE A 162 8.87 4.29 -1.38
N ASN A 163 10.13 4.69 -1.26
CA ASN A 163 11.07 4.76 -2.36
C ASN A 163 12.03 3.56 -2.30
N MET A 164 12.21 2.90 -3.45
CA MET A 164 13.24 1.89 -3.67
C MET A 164 14.09 2.37 -4.84
N SER A 165 15.39 2.58 -4.60
CA SER A 165 16.35 2.89 -5.67
C SER A 165 17.48 1.88 -5.76
N ARG A 166 17.97 1.69 -6.99
CA ARG A 166 19.07 0.79 -7.31
C ARG A 166 19.81 1.25 -8.54
N LYS A 167 21.12 1.01 -8.55
CA LYS A 167 21.94 1.08 -9.75
C LYS A 167 21.59 -0.06 -10.74
N VAL A 168 21.20 0.31 -11.95
CA VAL A 168 20.95 -0.59 -13.09
C VAL A 168 22.06 -0.39 -14.13
N PRO A 169 22.99 -1.36 -14.27
CA PRO A 169 24.10 -1.21 -15.21
C PRO A 169 23.64 -1.08 -16.66
N ALA A 170 24.50 -0.49 -17.50
CA ALA A 170 24.26 -0.40 -18.94
C ALA A 170 23.87 -1.76 -19.54
N GLY A 171 22.87 -1.77 -20.42
CA GLY A 171 22.35 -2.97 -21.08
C GLY A 171 21.64 -4.01 -20.18
N SER A 172 21.59 -3.81 -18.86
CA SER A 172 21.10 -4.79 -17.90
C SER A 172 19.61 -4.62 -17.58
N SER A 173 19.00 -5.66 -17.00
CA SER A 173 17.60 -5.65 -16.55
C SER A 173 17.51 -6.02 -15.07
N THR A 174 16.52 -5.46 -14.39
CA THR A 174 16.20 -5.76 -12.99
C THR A 174 14.70 -5.73 -12.75
N THR A 175 14.25 -6.32 -11.65
CA THR A 175 12.85 -6.26 -11.21
C THR A 175 12.75 -5.56 -9.87
N PHE A 176 11.84 -4.60 -9.77
CA PHE A 176 11.40 -3.97 -8.52
C PHE A 176 10.04 -4.57 -8.15
N THR A 177 9.90 -5.14 -6.95
CA THR A 177 8.65 -5.77 -6.52
C THR A 177 8.02 -4.98 -5.38
N PHE A 178 6.80 -4.49 -5.62
CA PHE A 178 5.95 -3.85 -4.63
C PHE A 178 4.72 -4.70 -4.34
N LEU A 179 4.16 -4.55 -3.15
CA LEU A 179 2.94 -5.22 -2.74
C LEU A 179 1.94 -4.21 -2.20
N LEU A 180 0.66 -4.46 -2.43
CA LEU A 180 -0.47 -3.81 -1.78
C LEU A 180 -1.26 -4.88 -1.03
N GLY A 181 -1.24 -4.83 0.30
CA GLY A 181 -2.01 -5.72 1.17
C GLY A 181 -3.13 -4.98 1.89
N TRP A 182 -4.19 -5.69 2.27
CA TRP A 182 -5.24 -5.16 3.15
C TRP A 182 -5.73 -6.20 4.14
N HIS A 183 -6.18 -5.74 5.31
CA HIS A 183 -6.76 -6.57 6.35
C HIS A 183 -7.89 -5.82 7.05
N PHE A 184 -9.13 -6.08 6.61
CA PHE A 184 -10.36 -5.51 7.16
C PHE A 184 -11.25 -6.66 7.64
N PRO A 185 -11.14 -7.05 8.93
CA PRO A 185 -11.74 -8.29 9.41
C PRO A 185 -13.27 -8.19 9.58
N ASN A 186 -13.80 -6.98 9.70
CA ASN A 186 -15.19 -6.73 10.08
C ASN A 186 -16.08 -6.55 8.87
N ARG A 187 -16.91 -7.56 8.57
CA ARG A 187 -17.95 -7.48 7.55
C ARG A 187 -19.32 -7.59 8.21
N TYR A 188 -20.21 -6.66 7.88
CA TYR A 188 -21.60 -6.69 8.31
C TYR A 188 -22.53 -6.85 7.11
N LYS A 189 -23.72 -7.42 7.31
CA LYS A 189 -24.72 -7.58 6.25
C LYS A 189 -25.17 -6.22 5.69
N ASP A 190 -25.12 -6.04 4.37
CA ASP A 190 -25.52 -4.80 3.67
C ASP A 190 -26.34 -5.00 2.38
N TRP A 191 -26.57 -6.24 1.96
CA TRP A 191 -27.18 -6.58 0.67
C TRP A 191 -28.70 -6.73 0.67
N ASP A 192 -29.38 -6.48 1.80
CA ASP A 192 -30.84 -6.50 1.80
C ASP A 192 -31.45 -5.66 2.95
N PRO A 193 -31.91 -4.43 2.69
CA PRO A 193 -32.61 -3.64 3.70
C PRO A 193 -34.07 -4.07 3.91
N PHE A 194 -34.64 -4.90 3.02
CA PHE A 194 -36.07 -5.26 3.04
C PHE A 194 -36.34 -6.70 3.48
N VAL A 195 -35.34 -7.58 3.43
CA VAL A 195 -35.45 -8.96 3.93
C VAL A 195 -34.72 -9.10 5.27
N SER A 196 -35.48 -8.91 6.34
CA SER A 196 -35.09 -9.36 7.68
C SER A 196 -35.30 -10.87 7.79
N ILE A 197 -34.26 -11.65 7.48
CA ILE A 197 -34.26 -13.08 7.81
C ILE A 197 -34.06 -13.19 9.32
N PRO A 198 -35.05 -13.66 10.11
CA PRO A 198 -34.90 -13.81 11.55
C PRO A 198 -33.68 -14.70 11.87
N ASN A 199 -32.93 -14.35 12.91
CA ASN A 199 -31.73 -15.07 13.39
C ASN A 199 -30.48 -15.04 12.49
N THR A 200 -30.38 -14.13 11.50
CA THR A 200 -29.10 -13.91 10.80
C THR A 200 -28.19 -13.00 11.62
N PRO A 201 -26.95 -13.40 11.94
CA PRO A 201 -25.98 -12.51 12.57
C PRO A 201 -25.74 -11.27 11.71
N MET A 202 -25.82 -10.08 12.31
CA MET A 202 -25.46 -8.83 11.61
C MET A 202 -23.97 -8.81 11.24
N TYR A 203 -23.14 -9.43 12.09
CA TYR A 203 -21.70 -9.60 11.87
C TYR A 203 -21.43 -10.91 11.14
N ILE A 204 -20.74 -10.81 10.01
CA ILE A 204 -20.35 -11.92 9.14
C ILE A 204 -18.83 -12.17 9.28
N GLY A 205 -18.05 -11.09 9.36
CA GLY A 205 -16.59 -11.14 9.28
C GLY A 205 -16.10 -11.44 7.86
N THR A 206 -14.82 -11.20 7.62
CA THR A 206 -14.20 -11.48 6.33
C THR A 206 -13.46 -12.82 6.38
N HIS A 207 -13.76 -13.77 5.48
CA HIS A 207 -13.22 -15.13 5.58
C HIS A 207 -11.68 -15.19 5.66
N TYR A 208 -10.96 -14.38 4.89
CA TYR A 208 -9.49 -14.38 4.91
C TYR A 208 -8.91 -14.05 6.29
N SER A 209 -9.65 -13.33 7.16
CA SER A 209 -9.17 -13.00 8.52
C SER A 209 -9.19 -14.22 9.47
N THR A 210 -9.84 -15.31 9.05
CA THR A 210 -9.74 -16.59 9.75
C THR A 210 -8.38 -17.26 9.53
N VAL A 211 -7.74 -16.99 8.39
CA VAL A 211 -6.42 -17.50 7.98
C VAL A 211 -5.31 -16.56 8.44
N TRP A 212 -5.39 -15.29 8.06
CA TRP A 212 -4.39 -14.27 8.39
C TRP A 212 -4.93 -13.34 9.48
N LYS A 213 -4.24 -13.23 10.62
CA LYS A 213 -4.72 -12.46 11.78
C LYS A 213 -4.31 -11.00 11.71
N THR A 214 -3.22 -10.71 11.03
CA THR A 214 -2.69 -9.37 10.87
C THR A 214 -2.40 -9.07 9.40
N ILE A 215 -2.19 -7.78 9.09
CA ILE A 215 -1.70 -7.35 7.77
C ILE A 215 -0.32 -7.92 7.45
N ILE A 216 0.51 -8.16 8.46
CA ILE A 216 1.83 -8.74 8.30
C ILE A 216 1.71 -10.23 7.91
N ASP A 217 0.79 -10.98 8.54
CA ASP A 217 0.57 -12.40 8.24
C ASP A 217 0.18 -12.64 6.78
N VAL A 218 -0.53 -11.70 6.14
CA VAL A 218 -0.99 -11.83 4.73
C VAL A 218 0.17 -12.08 3.76
N ILE A 219 1.40 -11.77 4.18
CA ILE A 219 2.54 -11.48 3.31
C ILE A 219 3.78 -12.29 3.70
N ILE A 220 3.70 -13.04 4.81
CA ILE A 220 4.70 -14.00 5.29
C ILE A 220 4.14 -15.41 5.14
#